data_AF-A0A956CPA2-F1
#
_entry.id   AF-A0A956CPA2-F1
#
_cell.length_a   1.000
_cell.length_b   1.000
_cell.length_c   1.000
_cell.angle_alpha   90.00
_cell.angle_beta   90.00
_cell.angle_gamma   90.00
#
_symmetry.space_group_name_H-M   'P 1'
#
loop_
_entity.id
_entity.type
_entity.pdbx_description
1 polymer ?
#
loop_
_entity_poly.entity_id
_entity_poly.type
_entity_poly.pdbx_seq_one_letter_code
_entity_poly.pdbx_strand_id
1 'polypeptide(L)'
;MKGGAGTSKSVGRAVSHESAVLHVTGRALYADDLVTRYPNTLHAWPVQSDVAHGKVERIDVAQASSAPGVVLVLTAKDVPGENDTGPSVRDEPLFPTEIAYHGQPVAWVLAESEEAAKDAAAKVRVEVAPLPAVLSIEDAIRAESFLTPELKMARGDAKRALAESPHRLAGEFFLGGQEHFYLESQAAL
;
A
#
# COMPACT_ATOMS: atom_id res chain seq x y z
N MET A 1 55.45 -0.22 -27.38
CA MET A 1 54.01 -0.42 -27.12
C MET A 1 53.71 0.01 -25.69
N LYS A 2 53.16 1.20 -25.47
CA LYS A 2 52.69 1.64 -24.15
C LYS A 2 51.17 1.59 -24.18
N GLY A 3 50.58 0.64 -23.46
CA GLY A 3 49.14 0.54 -23.24
C GLY A 3 48.67 1.72 -22.39
N GLY A 4 47.85 2.59 -22.98
CA GLY A 4 47.19 3.66 -22.25
C GLY A 4 45.99 3.10 -21.49
N ALA A 5 46.10 3.03 -20.17
CA ALA A 5 44.97 2.78 -19.29
C ALA A 5 44.04 4.00 -19.29
N GLY A 6 43.03 3.98 -20.15
CA GLY A 6 41.97 4.98 -20.20
C GLY A 6 41.07 4.87 -18.96
N THR A 7 41.38 5.62 -17.91
CA THR A 7 40.45 5.83 -16.80
C THR A 7 39.46 6.91 -17.20
N SER A 8 38.29 6.53 -17.73
CA SER A 8 37.15 7.44 -17.77
C SER A 8 36.69 7.67 -16.33
N LYS A 9 37.25 8.68 -15.65
CA LYS A 9 36.82 9.10 -14.33
C LYS A 9 35.53 9.92 -14.48
N SER A 10 34.38 9.31 -14.21
CA SER A 10 33.05 9.95 -14.29
C SER A 10 32.62 10.63 -12.99
N VAL A 11 33.27 10.34 -11.86
CA VAL A 11 32.96 10.94 -10.54
C VAL A 11 33.07 12.47 -10.60
N GLY A 12 32.02 13.16 -10.18
CA GLY A 12 31.95 14.62 -10.16
C GLY A 12 31.61 15.28 -11.50
N ARG A 13 31.35 14.50 -12.56
CA ARG A 13 30.88 15.02 -13.85
C ARG A 13 29.36 14.92 -13.96
N ALA A 14 28.73 15.92 -14.59
CA ALA A 14 27.31 15.89 -14.94
C ALA A 14 27.07 14.97 -16.15
N VAL A 15 27.07 13.66 -15.91
CA VAL A 15 26.74 12.65 -16.92
C VAL A 15 25.24 12.42 -16.92
N SER A 16 24.62 12.33 -18.09
CA SER A 16 23.20 12.00 -18.23
C SER A 16 22.89 10.62 -17.64
N HIS A 17 21.66 10.45 -17.16
CA HIS A 17 21.15 9.14 -16.73
C HIS A 17 21.27 8.12 -17.86
N GLU A 18 21.72 6.89 -17.57
CA GLU A 18 21.98 5.84 -18.57
C GLU A 18 20.74 5.56 -19.44
N SER A 19 19.57 5.48 -18.80
CA SER A 19 18.29 5.26 -19.49
C SER A 19 17.60 6.53 -20.00
N ALA A 20 18.23 7.71 -19.94
CA ALA A 20 17.59 8.98 -20.34
C ALA A 20 17.02 8.94 -21.76
N VAL A 21 17.78 8.39 -22.71
CA VAL A 21 17.34 8.23 -24.11
C VAL A 21 16.14 7.27 -24.19
N LEU A 22 16.10 6.22 -23.37
CA LEU A 22 14.99 5.27 -23.35
C LEU A 22 13.71 5.94 -22.84
N HIS A 23 13.79 6.74 -21.77
CA HIS A 23 12.63 7.47 -21.25
C HIS A 23 12.06 8.47 -22.26
N VAL A 24 12.91 9.30 -22.89
CA VAL A 24 12.43 10.32 -23.84
C VAL A 24 11.98 9.74 -25.19
N THR A 25 12.29 8.47 -25.47
CA THR A 25 11.84 7.77 -26.68
C THR A 25 10.69 6.78 -26.41
N GLY A 26 10.23 6.64 -25.16
CA GLY A 26 9.21 5.66 -24.78
C GLY A 26 9.67 4.20 -24.91
N ARG A 27 10.98 3.95 -24.85
CA ARG A 27 11.58 2.60 -24.97
C ARG A 27 12.05 2.03 -23.64
N ALA A 28 11.98 2.82 -22.56
CA ALA A 28 12.16 2.29 -21.21
C ALA A 28 10.90 1.50 -20.87
N LEU A 29 11.06 0.23 -20.48
CA LEU A 29 9.94 -0.63 -20.13
C LEU A 29 9.69 -0.54 -18.63
N TYR A 30 8.45 -0.30 -18.27
CA TYR A 30 7.88 -0.32 -16.93
C TYR A 30 7.07 -1.61 -16.72
N ALA A 31 6.57 -1.85 -15.50
CA ALA A 31 5.99 -3.15 -15.16
C ALA A 31 4.80 -3.50 -16.07
N ASP A 32 3.90 -2.54 -16.30
CA ASP A 32 2.69 -2.75 -17.11
C ASP A 32 2.99 -2.89 -18.62
N ASP A 33 4.10 -2.31 -19.11
CA ASP A 33 4.52 -2.47 -20.52
C ASP A 33 4.85 -3.94 -20.87
N LEU A 34 5.14 -4.76 -19.85
CA LEU A 34 5.53 -6.16 -20.03
C LEU A 34 4.34 -7.08 -20.31
N VAL A 35 3.10 -6.67 -20.04
CA VAL A 35 1.89 -7.51 -20.19
C VAL A 35 1.77 -8.11 -21.59
N THR A 36 2.14 -7.35 -22.62
CA THR A 36 2.09 -7.77 -24.04
C THR A 36 3.01 -8.93 -24.38
N ARG A 37 3.96 -9.27 -23.50
CA ARG A 37 4.93 -10.35 -23.69
C ARG A 37 4.42 -11.71 -23.21
N TYR A 38 3.31 -11.75 -22.49
CA TYR A 38 2.79 -12.96 -21.85
C TYR A 38 1.40 -13.30 -22.42
N PRO A 39 1.27 -14.40 -23.19
CA PRO A 39 -0.03 -14.83 -23.68
C PRO A 39 -0.89 -15.37 -22.53
N ASN A 40 -2.21 -15.16 -22.64
CA ASN A 40 -3.20 -15.62 -21.65
C ASN A 40 -3.02 -15.02 -20.25
N THR A 41 -2.49 -13.79 -20.16
CA THR A 41 -2.40 -13.05 -18.90
C THR A 41 -3.80 -12.71 -18.38
N LEU A 42 -4.00 -12.88 -17.08
CA LEU A 42 -5.21 -12.47 -16.39
C LEU A 42 -4.96 -11.14 -15.65
N HIS A 43 -6.00 -10.32 -15.57
CA HIS A 43 -5.97 -9.06 -14.85
C HIS A 43 -6.64 -9.23 -13.50
N ALA A 44 -5.96 -8.75 -12.45
CA ALA A 44 -6.45 -8.82 -11.08
C ALA A 44 -7.06 -7.47 -10.66
N TRP A 45 -8.26 -7.48 -10.11
CA TRP A 45 -8.90 -6.30 -9.54
C TRP A 45 -9.35 -6.55 -8.10
N PRO A 46 -9.01 -5.67 -7.13
CA PRO A 46 -9.38 -5.88 -5.74
C PRO A 46 -10.86 -5.57 -5.51
N VAL A 47 -11.48 -6.34 -4.62
CA VAL A 47 -12.74 -5.98 -3.98
C VAL A 47 -12.36 -5.34 -2.65
N GLN A 48 -12.75 -4.08 -2.44
CA GLN A 48 -12.34 -3.29 -1.28
C GLN A 48 -13.53 -3.00 -0.36
N SER A 49 -13.28 -2.94 0.94
CA SER A 49 -14.29 -2.51 1.91
C SER A 49 -14.59 -1.01 1.81
N ASP A 50 -15.86 -0.64 1.98
CA ASP A 50 -16.35 0.73 2.11
C ASP A 50 -16.50 1.18 3.58
N VAL A 51 -16.16 0.31 4.54
CA VAL A 51 -16.23 0.56 5.98
C VAL A 51 -14.83 0.81 6.54
N ALA A 52 -14.70 1.73 7.50
CA ALA A 52 -13.42 2.01 8.15
C ALA A 52 -13.02 1.00 9.23
N HIS A 53 -14.00 0.39 9.92
CA HIS A 53 -13.78 -0.67 10.89
C HIS A 53 -15.03 -1.57 11.00
N GLY A 54 -14.89 -2.89 10.92
CA GLY A 54 -16.03 -3.80 11.06
C GLY A 54 -15.70 -5.26 10.87
N LYS A 55 -16.58 -6.16 11.29
CA LYS A 55 -16.41 -7.62 11.09
C LYS A 55 -17.02 -8.05 9.77
N VAL A 56 -16.26 -8.82 8.99
CA VAL A 56 -16.76 -9.41 7.75
C VAL A 56 -17.67 -10.58 8.10
N GLU A 57 -18.96 -10.44 7.84
CA GLU A 57 -19.96 -11.48 8.08
C GLU A 57 -20.05 -12.44 6.90
N ARG A 58 -20.00 -11.89 5.67
CA ARG A 58 -20.14 -12.67 4.44
C ARG A 58 -19.50 -11.96 3.24
N ILE A 59 -18.92 -12.76 2.36
CA ILE A 59 -18.51 -12.34 1.01
C ILE A 59 -19.24 -13.23 0.01
N ASP A 60 -20.12 -12.64 -0.81
CA ASP A 60 -20.84 -13.32 -1.88
C ASP A 60 -20.23 -12.97 -3.24
N VAL A 61 -19.61 -13.98 -3.85
CA VAL A 61 -18.90 -13.86 -5.14
C VAL A 61 -19.71 -14.40 -6.32
N ALA A 62 -20.90 -14.98 -6.09
CA ALA A 62 -21.60 -15.79 -7.10
C ALA A 62 -21.88 -15.03 -8.41
N GLN A 63 -22.30 -13.75 -8.29
CA GLN A 63 -22.56 -12.90 -9.45
C GLN A 63 -21.28 -12.53 -10.20
N ALA A 64 -20.19 -12.26 -9.48
CA ALA A 64 -18.89 -11.95 -10.07
C ALA A 64 -18.31 -13.17 -10.78
N SER A 65 -18.32 -14.35 -10.13
CA SER A 65 -17.81 -15.60 -10.71
C SER A 65 -18.54 -16.06 -11.96
N SER A 66 -19.78 -15.61 -12.17
CA SER A 66 -20.58 -15.93 -13.37
C SER A 66 -20.49 -14.85 -14.46
N ALA A 67 -19.73 -13.76 -14.24
CA ALA A 67 -19.63 -12.68 -15.20
C ALA A 67 -18.74 -13.09 -16.40
N PRO A 68 -19.05 -12.62 -17.63
CA PRO A 68 -18.23 -12.90 -18.80
C PRO A 68 -16.77 -12.48 -18.60
N GLY A 69 -15.84 -13.34 -19.03
CA GLY A 69 -14.39 -13.10 -18.94
C GLY A 69 -13.78 -13.33 -17.56
N VAL A 70 -14.57 -13.57 -16.50
CA VAL A 70 -14.04 -13.90 -15.18
C VAL A 70 -13.56 -15.35 -15.16
N VAL A 71 -12.33 -15.55 -14.67
CA VAL A 71 -11.71 -16.86 -14.54
C VAL A 71 -11.79 -17.36 -13.10
N LEU A 72 -11.52 -16.48 -12.13
CA LEU A 72 -11.47 -16.85 -10.71
C LEU A 72 -11.77 -15.65 -9.81
N VAL A 73 -12.36 -15.89 -8.65
CA VAL A 73 -12.43 -14.92 -7.55
C VAL A 73 -11.72 -15.52 -6.34
N LEU A 74 -10.61 -14.92 -5.93
CA LEU A 74 -9.81 -15.34 -4.80
C LEU A 74 -10.36 -14.77 -3.49
N THR A 75 -10.41 -15.63 -2.48
CA THR A 75 -10.82 -15.34 -1.11
C THR A 75 -9.84 -15.97 -0.12
N ALA A 76 -10.07 -15.77 1.17
CA ALA A 76 -9.28 -16.43 2.23
C ALA A 76 -9.19 -17.97 2.08
N LYS A 77 -10.20 -18.61 1.46
CA LYS A 77 -10.22 -20.07 1.25
C LYS A 77 -9.18 -20.56 0.23
N ASP A 78 -8.70 -19.65 -0.62
CA ASP A 78 -7.78 -19.94 -1.72
C ASP A 78 -6.33 -19.74 -1.31
N VAL A 79 -6.06 -19.31 -0.06
CA VAL A 79 -4.71 -19.17 0.48
C VAL A 79 -4.15 -20.55 0.83
N PRO A 80 -3.10 -21.04 0.15
CA PRO A 80 -2.54 -22.37 0.40
C PRO A 80 -1.65 -22.42 1.66
N GLY A 81 -1.36 -21.27 2.27
CA GLY A 81 -0.43 -21.12 3.39
C GLY A 81 -0.97 -20.16 4.45
N GLU A 82 -0.09 -19.29 4.94
CA GLU A 82 -0.42 -18.30 5.95
C GLU A 82 -1.16 -17.11 5.30
N ASN A 83 -2.34 -16.77 5.83
CA ASN A 83 -3.14 -15.62 5.39
C ASN A 83 -2.67 -14.32 6.08
N ASP A 84 -1.37 -14.06 6.04
CA ASP A 84 -0.73 -12.89 6.64
C ASP A 84 0.50 -12.49 5.81
N THR A 85 0.61 -11.20 5.49
CA THR A 85 1.67 -10.61 4.66
C THR A 85 2.58 -9.66 5.44
N GLY A 86 2.39 -9.55 6.75
CA GLY A 86 3.12 -8.63 7.60
C GLY A 86 4.61 -8.96 7.62
N PRO A 87 5.51 -8.02 7.29
CA PRO A 87 6.93 -8.32 7.11
C PRO A 87 7.70 -8.47 8.43
N SER A 88 7.17 -7.94 9.53
CA SER A 88 7.84 -7.93 10.84
C SER A 88 6.88 -8.34 11.96
N VAL A 89 5.72 -7.68 12.02
CA VAL A 89 4.60 -8.09 12.88
C VAL A 89 3.63 -8.85 11.98
N ARG A 90 3.05 -9.95 12.48
CA ARG A 90 2.09 -10.79 11.76
C ARG A 90 0.67 -10.31 12.03
N ASP A 91 0.38 -9.09 11.58
CA ASP A 91 -0.88 -8.37 11.81
C ASP A 91 -1.47 -7.76 10.52
N GLU A 92 -1.02 -8.23 9.35
CA GLU A 92 -1.47 -7.75 8.04
C GLU A 92 -2.09 -8.91 7.25
N PRO A 93 -3.37 -9.25 7.46
CA PRO A 93 -4.01 -10.34 6.74
C PRO A 93 -4.21 -10.01 5.26
N LEU A 94 -3.89 -10.96 4.37
CA LEU A 94 -4.15 -10.83 2.92
C LEU A 94 -5.65 -10.75 2.63
N PHE A 95 -6.43 -11.57 3.32
CA PHE A 95 -7.90 -11.54 3.32
C PHE A 95 -8.42 -11.40 4.76
N PRO A 96 -8.82 -10.19 5.19
CA PRO A 96 -9.21 -9.93 6.58
C PRO A 96 -10.56 -10.55 6.95
N THR A 97 -10.70 -10.97 8.21
CA THR A 97 -12.00 -11.24 8.86
C THR A 97 -12.56 -10.03 9.59
N GLU A 98 -11.72 -9.04 9.86
CA GLU A 98 -12.05 -7.74 10.44
C GLU A 98 -11.40 -6.65 9.59
N ILE A 99 -12.22 -5.74 9.09
CA ILE A 99 -11.78 -4.56 8.34
C ILE A 99 -11.18 -3.56 9.32
N ALA A 100 -9.97 -3.10 9.05
CA ALA A 100 -9.24 -2.14 9.87
C ALA A 100 -9.14 -0.74 9.24
N TYR A 101 -9.45 -0.62 7.94
CA TYR A 101 -9.45 0.66 7.24
C TYR A 101 -10.33 0.63 5.98
N HIS A 102 -10.78 1.82 5.58
CA HIS A 102 -11.52 2.00 4.32
C HIS A 102 -10.61 1.68 3.13
N GLY A 103 -11.13 0.91 2.18
CA GLY A 103 -10.37 0.48 1.00
C GLY A 103 -9.56 -0.80 1.22
N GLN A 104 -9.65 -1.45 2.38
CA GLN A 104 -8.95 -2.71 2.62
C GLN A 104 -9.44 -3.80 1.65
N PRO A 105 -8.55 -4.47 0.90
CA PRO A 105 -8.93 -5.56 0.02
C PRO A 105 -9.47 -6.77 0.81
N VAL A 106 -10.58 -7.36 0.35
CA VAL A 106 -11.24 -8.53 0.97
C VAL A 106 -11.37 -9.72 0.03
N ALA A 107 -11.22 -9.49 -1.27
CA ALA A 107 -11.20 -10.51 -2.32
C ALA A 107 -10.48 -9.95 -3.55
N TRP A 108 -10.09 -10.82 -4.49
CA TRP A 108 -9.51 -10.43 -5.77
C TRP A 108 -10.22 -11.12 -6.92
N VAL A 109 -10.63 -10.37 -7.94
CA VAL A 109 -11.22 -10.93 -9.15
C VAL A 109 -10.16 -11.02 -10.23
N LEU A 110 -10.00 -12.20 -10.83
CA LEU A 110 -9.11 -12.45 -11.96
C LEU A 110 -9.95 -12.66 -13.23
N ALA A 111 -9.69 -11.89 -14.28
CA ALA A 111 -10.42 -11.95 -15.54
C ALA A 111 -9.49 -11.81 -16.77
N GLU A 112 -10.02 -12.13 -17.94
CA GLU A 112 -9.31 -12.06 -19.23
C GLU A 112 -8.99 -10.62 -19.69
N SER A 113 -9.62 -9.60 -19.10
CA SER A 113 -9.28 -8.19 -19.30
C SER A 113 -9.44 -7.39 -18.00
N GLU A 114 -8.79 -6.23 -17.92
CA GLU A 114 -8.90 -5.32 -16.77
C GLU A 114 -10.34 -4.85 -16.56
N GLU A 115 -11.04 -4.48 -17.63
CA GLU A 115 -12.43 -4.04 -17.56
C GLU A 115 -13.35 -5.14 -17.03
N ALA A 116 -13.15 -6.38 -17.50
CA ALA A 116 -13.93 -7.52 -17.02
C ALA A 116 -13.68 -7.78 -15.52
N ALA A 117 -12.41 -7.69 -15.07
CA ALA A 117 -12.06 -7.86 -13.66
C ALA A 117 -12.71 -6.78 -12.79
N LYS A 118 -12.63 -5.52 -13.22
CA LYS A 118 -13.19 -4.36 -12.53
C LYS A 118 -14.72 -4.41 -12.44
N ASP A 119 -15.39 -4.69 -13.55
CA ASP A 119 -16.85 -4.78 -13.62
C ASP A 119 -17.39 -5.95 -12.79
N ALA A 120 -16.64 -7.05 -12.72
CA ALA A 120 -16.99 -8.19 -11.89
C ALA A 120 -16.71 -7.96 -10.40
N ALA A 121 -15.61 -7.29 -10.04
CA ALA A 121 -15.32 -6.92 -8.66
C ALA A 121 -16.44 -6.06 -8.05
N ALA A 122 -17.02 -5.14 -8.83
CA ALA A 122 -18.18 -4.34 -8.41
C ALA A 122 -19.46 -5.16 -8.16
N LYS A 123 -19.52 -6.43 -8.59
CA LYS A 123 -20.66 -7.35 -8.35
C LYS A 123 -20.46 -8.23 -7.12
N VAL A 124 -19.29 -8.22 -6.50
CA VAL A 124 -19.05 -8.93 -5.24
C VAL A 124 -19.76 -8.18 -4.11
N ARG A 125 -20.54 -8.90 -3.30
CA ARG A 125 -21.23 -8.31 -2.14
C ARG A 125 -20.47 -8.66 -0.87
N VAL A 126 -20.11 -7.63 -0.12
CA VAL A 126 -19.40 -7.77 1.15
C VAL A 126 -20.33 -7.27 2.26
N GLU A 127 -20.73 -8.17 3.14
CA GLU A 127 -21.53 -7.84 4.32
C GLU A 127 -20.57 -7.62 5.49
N VAL A 128 -20.53 -6.39 5.99
CA VAL A 128 -19.69 -5.98 7.11
C VAL A 128 -20.57 -5.45 8.22
N ALA A 129 -20.44 -6.02 9.43
CA ALA A 129 -21.01 -5.46 10.65
C ALA A 129 -20.09 -4.34 11.17
N PRO A 130 -20.47 -3.05 11.07
CA PRO A 130 -19.59 -1.96 11.43
C PRO A 130 -19.25 -1.96 12.93
N LEU A 131 -18.02 -1.57 13.24
CA LEU A 131 -17.52 -1.38 14.60
C LEU A 131 -17.08 0.08 14.81
N PRO A 132 -16.96 0.55 16.06
CA PRO A 132 -16.46 1.89 16.33
C PRO A 132 -15.04 2.08 15.76
N ALA A 133 -14.87 3.03 14.84
CA ALA A 133 -13.57 3.33 14.23
C ALA A 133 -12.82 4.43 14.99
N VAL A 134 -11.50 4.32 15.06
CA VAL A 134 -10.60 5.36 15.58
C VAL A 134 -10.00 6.08 14.37
N LEU A 135 -10.37 7.34 14.15
CA LEU A 135 -10.06 8.06 12.89
C LEU A 135 -9.13 9.26 13.08
N SER A 136 -8.86 9.65 14.32
CA SER A 136 -8.00 10.79 14.65
C SER A 136 -6.94 10.42 15.69
N ILE A 137 -5.87 11.22 15.75
CA ILE A 137 -4.82 11.07 16.77
C ILE A 137 -5.44 11.25 18.16
N GLU A 138 -6.36 12.19 18.30
CA GLU A 138 -7.05 12.49 19.56
C GLU A 138 -7.97 11.34 20.01
N ASP A 139 -8.65 10.67 19.06
CA ASP A 139 -9.42 9.46 19.36
C ASP A 139 -8.52 8.33 19.85
N ALA A 140 -7.38 8.11 19.19
CA ALA A 140 -6.43 7.08 19.56
C ALA A 140 -5.86 7.30 20.97
N ILE A 141 -5.52 8.57 21.30
CA ILE A 141 -5.07 8.96 22.65
C ILE A 141 -6.17 8.70 23.68
N ARG A 142 -7.42 9.10 23.41
CA ARG A 142 -8.54 8.87 24.34
C ARG A 142 -8.84 7.39 24.57
N ALA A 143 -8.63 6.56 23.55
CA ALA A 143 -8.87 5.12 23.61
C ALA A 143 -7.67 4.32 24.13
N GLU A 144 -6.54 4.99 24.44
CA GLU A 144 -5.25 4.35 24.74
C GLU A 144 -4.83 3.31 23.67
N SER A 145 -5.16 3.58 22.41
CA SER A 145 -4.92 2.70 21.27
C SER A 145 -3.60 3.07 20.60
N PHE A 146 -2.51 2.43 21.04
CA PHE A 146 -1.16 2.68 20.53
C PHE A 146 -0.53 1.40 19.97
N LEU A 147 0.28 1.56 18.92
CA LEU A 147 1.00 0.43 18.31
C LEU A 147 2.24 0.01 19.12
N THR A 148 2.91 0.97 19.75
CA THR A 148 4.17 0.73 20.47
C THR A 148 4.19 1.42 21.84
N PRO A 149 5.04 0.95 22.77
CA PRO A 149 5.33 1.70 23.99
C PRO A 149 5.93 3.08 23.68
N GLU A 150 5.87 3.98 24.67
CA GLU A 150 6.43 5.34 24.56
C GLU A 150 7.90 5.31 24.12
N LEU A 151 8.19 5.92 22.98
CA LEU A 151 9.55 6.16 22.51
C LEU A 151 10.06 7.48 23.08
N LYS A 152 11.08 7.42 23.93
CA LYS A 152 11.58 8.59 24.68
C LYS A 152 13.07 8.82 24.46
N MET A 153 13.39 10.06 24.08
CA MET A 153 14.76 10.58 24.08
C MET A 153 14.90 11.65 25.15
N ALA A 154 15.93 11.56 25.98
CA ALA A 154 16.19 12.52 27.05
C ALA A 154 17.68 12.83 27.17
N ARG A 155 18.00 14.09 27.47
CA ARG A 155 19.37 14.55 27.71
C ARG A 155 19.38 15.68 28.75
N GLY A 156 20.18 15.52 29.80
CA GLY A 156 20.26 16.50 30.88
C GLY A 156 18.95 16.62 31.67
N ASP A 157 18.77 17.76 32.36
CA ASP A 157 17.56 18.06 33.14
C ASP A 157 16.73 19.15 32.43
N ALA A 158 15.89 18.71 31.50
CA ALA A 158 15.02 19.61 30.73
C ALA A 158 14.00 20.33 31.64
N LYS A 159 13.52 19.69 32.71
CA LYS A 159 12.54 20.29 33.63
C LYS A 159 13.15 21.49 34.34
N ARG A 160 14.36 21.34 34.87
CA ARG A 160 15.11 22.43 35.50
C ARG A 160 15.41 23.55 34.52
N ALA A 161 15.95 23.22 33.34
CA ALA A 161 16.30 24.22 32.33
C ALA A 161 15.08 25.06 31.90
N LEU A 162 13.92 24.41 31.68
CA LEU A 162 12.68 25.11 31.39
C LEU A 162 12.23 25.98 32.57
N ALA A 163 12.34 25.51 33.82
CA ALA A 163 11.95 26.26 35.01
C ALA A 163 12.80 27.52 35.24
N GLU A 164 14.10 27.46 34.96
CA GLU A 164 15.06 28.56 35.12
C GLU A 164 15.05 29.56 33.93
N SER A 165 14.38 29.23 32.81
CA SER A 165 14.37 30.06 31.61
C SER A 165 13.53 31.35 31.77
N PRO A 166 14.04 32.52 31.30
CA PRO A 166 13.32 33.79 31.40
C PRO A 166 12.12 33.90 30.46
N HIS A 167 12.10 33.11 29.37
CA HIS A 167 11.02 33.03 28.41
C HIS A 167 10.60 31.59 28.18
N ARG A 168 9.29 31.37 28.08
CA ARG A 168 8.68 30.06 27.82
C ARG A 168 7.56 30.24 26.81
N LEU A 169 7.55 29.40 25.78
CA LEU A 169 6.47 29.33 24.81
C LEU A 169 5.94 27.90 24.79
N ALA A 170 4.63 27.76 24.72
CA ALA A 170 3.95 26.50 24.58
C ALA A 170 2.96 26.63 23.42
N GLY A 171 2.79 25.55 22.67
CA GLY A 171 1.88 25.48 21.56
C GLY A 171 1.87 24.09 20.96
N GLU A 172 0.91 23.87 20.09
CA GLU A 172 0.73 22.64 19.34
C GLU A 172 0.76 22.98 17.85
N PHE A 173 1.27 22.06 17.04
CA PHE A 173 1.15 22.15 15.59
C PHE A 173 0.73 20.80 15.05
N PHE A 174 -0.05 20.84 13.99
CA PHE A 174 -0.50 19.66 13.26
C PHE A 174 0.13 19.66 11.87
N LEU A 175 0.59 18.49 11.43
CA LEU A 175 1.10 18.26 10.08
C LEU A 175 0.29 17.11 9.48
N GLY A 176 -0.37 17.39 8.35
CA GLY A 176 -1.18 16.40 7.64
C GLY A 176 -0.36 15.32 6.94
N GLY A 177 -1.05 14.30 6.45
CA GLY A 177 -0.46 13.27 5.60
C GLY A 177 -0.08 13.79 4.21
N GLN A 178 0.70 12.98 3.49
CA GLN A 178 1.12 13.25 2.13
C GLN A 178 1.13 11.95 1.33
N GLU A 179 0.51 11.96 0.15
CA GLU A 179 0.63 10.86 -0.81
C GLU A 179 1.93 11.00 -1.61
N HIS A 180 2.58 9.88 -1.91
CA HIS A 180 3.81 9.83 -2.69
C HIS A 180 3.61 10.40 -4.08
N PHE A 181 2.49 10.02 -4.71
CA PHE A 181 2.11 10.45 -6.05
C PHE A 181 3.18 10.13 -7.11
N TYR A 182 3.75 8.92 -7.02
CA TYR A 182 4.60 8.39 -8.07
C TYR A 182 3.83 8.32 -9.40
N LEU A 183 4.54 8.54 -10.52
CA LEU A 183 3.92 8.60 -11.84
C LEU A 183 3.54 7.22 -12.40
N GLU A 184 4.24 6.17 -11.98
CA GLU A 184 3.87 4.77 -12.26
C GLU A 184 3.14 4.22 -11.04
N SER A 185 1.86 3.86 -11.18
CA SER A 185 1.09 3.25 -10.10
C SER A 185 1.64 1.88 -9.66
N GLN A 186 1.15 1.35 -8.53
CA GLN A 186 1.47 -0.03 -8.13
C GLN A 186 1.13 -1.00 -9.27
N ALA A 187 2.11 -1.76 -9.72
CA ALA A 187 1.99 -2.73 -10.80
C ALA A 187 2.88 -3.95 -10.53
N ALA A 188 2.36 -5.13 -10.84
CA ALA A 188 3.06 -6.40 -10.73
C ALA A 188 2.58 -7.35 -11.85
N LEU A 189 3.46 -8.21 -12.34
CA LEU A 189 3.20 -9.19 -13.38
C LEU A 189 3.85 -10.54 -13.04
#